data_AF-S8DYL8-F1
#
_entry.id   AF-S8DYL8-F1
#
_cell.length_a   1.000
_cell.length_b   1.000
_cell.length_c   1.000
_cell.angle_alpha   90.00
_cell.angle_beta   90.00
_cell.angle_gamma   90.00
#
_symmetry.space_group_name_H-M   'P 1'
#
loop_
_entity.id
_entity.type
_entity.pdbx_description
1 polymer ?
#
loop_
_entity_poly.entity_id
_entity_poly.type
_entity_poly.pdbx_seq_one_letter_code
_entity_poly.pdbx_strand_id
1 'polypeptide(L)'
;LQVVKVYVSVFGDERGKEVAIAGLKSKSKYVRSELGKRLKLRLTPEVRFLEDESLERGSRVIAILDRLKEEENSSKATENDDDIIEESGDEDDEGIIYVE
;
A
#
# COMPACT_ATOMS: atom_id res chain seq x y z
N LEU A 1 -10.17 31.04 -0.75
CA LEU A 1 -10.60 30.21 0.41
C LEU A 1 -9.49 29.22 0.74
N GLN A 2 -9.17 28.99 2.01
CA GLN A 2 -8.28 27.89 2.43
C GLN A 2 -9.14 26.68 2.83
N VAL A 3 -8.88 25.53 2.21
CA VAL A 3 -9.62 24.28 2.40
C VAL A 3 -8.62 23.19 2.78
N VAL A 4 -8.93 22.40 3.79
CA VAL A 4 -8.16 21.22 4.19
C VAL A 4 -8.98 19.96 3.94
N LYS A 5 -8.34 18.95 3.37
CA LYS A 5 -8.90 17.63 3.14
C LYS A 5 -8.41 16.70 4.24
N VAL A 6 -9.34 16.07 4.95
CA VAL A 6 -9.05 15.09 6.00
C VAL A 6 -9.56 13.75 5.48
N TYR A 7 -8.62 12.84 5.20
CA TYR A 7 -8.91 11.49 4.77
C TYR A 7 -9.15 10.60 5.99
N VAL A 8 -10.23 9.82 5.97
CA VAL A 8 -10.68 9.00 7.09
C VAL A 8 -10.90 7.57 6.61
N SER A 9 -10.14 6.65 7.20
CA SER A 9 -10.37 5.21 7.10
C SER A 9 -11.27 4.78 8.26
N VAL A 10 -12.44 4.20 7.96
CA VAL A 10 -13.34 3.62 8.98
C VAL A 10 -13.31 2.11 8.82
N PHE A 11 -13.03 1.41 9.92
CA PHE A 11 -13.03 -0.05 9.95
C PHE A 11 -14.46 -0.56 10.24
N GLY A 12 -15.06 -1.31 9.32
CA GLY A 12 -16.40 -1.87 9.48
C GLY A 12 -17.19 -1.97 8.17
N ASP A 13 -18.49 -2.23 8.28
CA ASP A 13 -19.40 -2.36 7.13
C ASP A 13 -19.60 -1.02 6.39
N GLU A 14 -19.98 -1.09 5.11
CA GLU A 14 -20.25 0.09 4.25
C GLU A 14 -21.26 1.06 4.89
N ARG A 15 -22.30 0.52 5.53
CA ARG A 15 -23.30 1.33 6.22
C ARG A 15 -22.71 2.08 7.43
N GLY A 16 -21.76 1.46 8.14
CA GLY A 16 -21.06 2.10 9.26
C GLY A 16 -20.16 3.23 8.78
N LYS A 17 -19.50 3.03 7.64
CA LYS A 17 -18.65 4.00 6.95
C LYS A 17 -19.43 5.26 6.56
N GLU A 18 -20.57 5.10 5.90
CA GLU A 18 -21.45 6.23 5.53
C GLU A 18 -21.93 7.02 6.75
N VAL A 19 -22.41 6.32 7.78
CA VAL A 19 -22.90 6.95 9.02
C VAL A 19 -21.77 7.69 9.73
N ALA A 20 -20.57 7.12 9.80
CA ALA A 20 -19.41 7.75 10.40
C ALA A 20 -18.99 9.02 9.65
N ILE A 21 -18.91 8.96 8.31
CA ILE A 21 -18.58 10.13 7.47
C ILE A 21 -19.65 11.21 7.59
N ALA A 22 -20.94 10.85 7.59
CA ALA A 22 -22.03 11.79 7.79
C ALA A 22 -21.95 12.46 9.18
N GLY A 23 -21.66 11.67 10.22
CA GLY A 23 -21.40 12.15 11.57
C GLY A 23 -20.23 13.15 11.63
N LEU A 24 -19.11 12.82 10.99
CA LEU A 24 -17.94 13.70 10.91
C LEU A 24 -18.26 15.00 10.15
N LYS A 25 -18.97 14.91 9.02
CA LYS A 25 -19.42 16.08 8.25
C LYS A 25 -20.28 17.02 9.09
N SER A 26 -21.21 16.49 9.88
CA SER A 26 -22.05 17.30 10.78
C SER A 26 -21.23 18.03 11.86
N LYS A 27 -20.13 17.42 12.33
CA LYS A 27 -19.23 17.98 13.35
C LYS A 27 -18.08 18.82 12.78
N SER A 28 -18.05 19.09 11.47
CA SER A 28 -17.03 19.92 10.82
C SER A 28 -16.81 21.29 11.47
N LYS A 29 -17.89 21.97 11.90
CA LYS A 29 -17.81 23.25 12.61
C LYS A 29 -17.12 23.14 13.96
N TYR A 30 -17.36 22.05 14.69
CA TYR A 30 -16.71 21.78 15.97
C TYR A 30 -15.21 21.55 15.80
N VAL A 31 -14.83 20.73 14.82
CA VAL A 31 -13.41 20.49 14.51
C VAL A 31 -12.72 21.79 14.07
N ARG A 32 -13.39 22.60 13.26
CA ARG A 32 -12.89 23.90 12.84
C ARG A 32 -12.66 24.83 14.04
N SER A 33 -13.60 24.92 14.99
CA SER A 33 -13.42 25.79 16.15
C SER A 33 -12.27 25.33 17.05
N GLU A 34 -12.11 24.02 17.25
CA GLU A 34 -10.99 23.46 18.00
C GLU A 34 -9.63 23.70 17.31
N LEU A 35 -9.55 23.54 15.98
CA LEU A 35 -8.34 23.86 15.22
C LEU A 35 -7.96 25.34 15.37
N GLY A 36 -8.94 26.25 15.30
CA GLY A 36 -8.71 27.68 15.50
C GLY A 36 -8.15 28.01 16.88
N LYS A 37 -8.67 27.37 17.93
CA LYS A 37 -8.19 27.55 19.31
C LYS A 37 -6.77 27.02 19.53
N ARG A 38 -6.44 25.85 18.98
CA ARG A 38 -5.16 25.16 19.27
C ARG A 38 -4.01 25.65 18.39
N LEU A 39 -4.25 25.90 17.11
CA LEU A 39 -3.19 26.17 16.13
C LEU A 39 -2.89 27.67 15.93
N LYS A 40 -3.55 28.58 16.67
CA LYS A 40 -3.39 30.06 16.58
C LYS A 40 -3.34 30.57 15.13
N LEU A 41 -4.19 30.02 14.26
CA LEU A 41 -4.21 30.39 12.85
C LEU A 41 -4.93 31.74 12.67
N ARG A 42 -4.36 32.64 11.85
CA ARG A 42 -5.03 33.90 11.45
C ARG A 42 -6.34 33.63 10.72
N LEU A 43 -6.38 32.59 9.90
CA LEU A 43 -7.57 32.14 9.19
C LEU A 43 -7.70 30.64 9.38
N THR A 44 -8.79 30.18 9.97
CA THR A 44 -9.03 28.75 10.10
C THR A 44 -9.62 28.21 8.79
N PRO A 45 -9.01 27.18 8.17
CA PRO A 45 -9.50 26.62 6.91
C PRO A 45 -10.84 25.90 7.08
N GLU A 46 -11.52 25.65 5.97
CA GLU A 46 -12.67 24.76 5.92
C GLU A 46 -12.23 23.30 5.93
N VAL A 47 -12.80 22.50 6.82
CA VAL A 47 -12.47 21.07 6.98
C VAL A 47 -13.43 20.24 6.13
N ARG A 48 -12.91 19.51 5.15
CA ARG A 48 -13.67 18.56 4.33
C ARG A 48 -13.22 17.14 4.66
N PHE A 49 -14.15 16.32 5.13
CA PHE A 49 -13.90 14.90 5.38
C PHE A 49 -14.12 14.10 4.10
N LEU A 50 -13.12 13.32 3.72
CA LEU A 50 -13.16 12.38 2.62
C LEU A 50 -12.87 10.98 3.15
N GLU A 51 -13.44 10.01 2.48
CA GLU A 51 -13.10 8.63 2.67
C GLU A 51 -11.70 8.33 2.15
N ASP A 52 -11.01 7.42 2.84
CA ASP A 52 -9.73 6.89 2.39
C ASP A 52 -9.90 5.49 1.77
N GLU A 53 -9.75 5.41 0.45
CA GLU A 53 -9.80 4.16 -0.32
C GLU A 53 -8.41 3.52 -0.49
N SER A 54 -7.36 4.13 0.07
CA SER A 54 -5.97 3.71 -0.17
C SER A 54 -5.69 2.31 0.36
N LEU A 55 -6.35 1.93 1.46
CA LEU A 55 -6.17 0.63 2.09
C LEU A 55 -6.76 -0.50 1.23
N GLU A 56 -7.98 -0.33 0.73
CA GLU A 56 -8.62 -1.29 -0.17
C GLU A 56 -7.84 -1.42 -1.49
N ARG A 57 -7.37 -0.28 -2.03
CA ARG A 57 -6.49 -0.27 -3.20
C ARG A 57 -5.19 -1.00 -2.94
N GLY A 58 -4.56 -0.80 -1.79
CA GLY A 58 -3.32 -1.47 -1.39
C GLY A 58 -3.50 -2.99 -1.36
N SER A 59 -4.56 -3.47 -0.70
CA SER A 59 -4.89 -4.90 -0.65
C SER A 59 -5.08 -5.50 -2.05
N ARG A 60 -5.74 -4.78 -2.96
CA ARG A 60 -5.88 -5.22 -4.37
C ARG A 60 -4.55 -5.32 -5.08
N VAL A 61 -3.66 -4.34 -4.91
CA VAL A 61 -2.34 -4.35 -5.54
C VAL A 61 -1.52 -5.53 -5.04
N ILE A 62 -1.49 -5.76 -3.72
CA ILE A 62 -0.78 -6.90 -3.12
C ILE A 62 -1.32 -8.21 -3.67
N ALA A 63 -2.65 -8.39 -3.71
CA ALA A 63 -3.27 -9.60 -4.25
C ALA A 63 -2.95 -9.85 -5.74
N ILE A 64 -2.77 -8.79 -6.53
CA ILE A 64 -2.35 -8.91 -7.93
C ILE A 64 -0.87 -9.34 -8.01
N LEU A 65 0.00 -8.72 -7.21
CA LEU A 65 1.42 -9.07 -7.17
C LEU A 65 1.63 -10.53 -6.74
N ASP A 66 0.87 -11.01 -5.76
CA ASP A 66 0.93 -12.39 -5.29
C ASP A 66 0.52 -13.37 -6.40
N ARG A 67 -0.55 -13.08 -7.15
CA ARG A 67 -0.98 -13.90 -8.30
C ARG A 67 0.08 -13.96 -9.40
N LEU A 68 0.69 -12.82 -9.75
CA LEU A 68 1.75 -12.78 -10.76
C LEU A 68 2.96 -13.64 -10.32
N LYS A 69 3.31 -13.61 -9.03
CA LYS A 69 4.41 -14.41 -8.49
C LYS A 69 4.11 -15.91 -8.53
N GLU A 70 2.86 -16.31 -8.27
CA GLU A 70 2.41 -17.69 -8.44
C GLU A 70 2.47 -18.14 -9.91
N GLU A 71 2.03 -17.29 -10.84
CA GLU A 71 2.11 -17.56 -12.29
C GLU A 71 3.57 -17.70 -12.77
N GLU A 72 4.49 -16.82 -12.35
CA GLU A 72 5.92 -16.93 -12.68
C GLU A 72 6.56 -18.20 -12.11
N ASN A 73 6.20 -18.61 -10.90
CA ASN A 73 6.70 -19.85 -10.31
C ASN A 73 6.14 -21.09 -11.02
N SER A 74 4.88 -21.03 -11.47
CA SER A 74 4.27 -22.14 -12.23
C SER A 74 4.88 -22.31 -13.64
N SER A 75 5.33 -21.22 -14.26
CA SER A 75 5.98 -21.24 -15.58
C SER A 75 7.44 -21.71 -15.51
N LYS A 76 8.18 -21.39 -14.44
CA LYS A 76 9.56 -21.89 -14.21
C LYS A 76 9.68 -23.37 -13.83
N ALA A 77 8.59 -24.02 -13.44
CA ALA A 77 8.58 -25.45 -13.13
C ALA A 77 8.58 -26.36 -14.37
N THR A 78 8.43 -25.80 -15.59
CA THR A 78 8.35 -26.58 -16.84
C THR A 78 9.65 -26.59 -17.65
N GLU A 79 10.68 -25.82 -17.25
CA GLU A 79 11.96 -25.70 -17.99
C GLU A 79 13.18 -26.16 -17.16
N ASN A 80 13.10 -27.31 -16.49
CA ASN A 80 14.28 -27.96 -15.89
C ASN A 80 14.24 -29.48 -16.05
N ASP A 81 13.97 -29.96 -17.27
CA ASP A 81 14.34 -31.31 -17.69
C ASP A 81 15.13 -31.14 -19.00
N ASP A 82 16.33 -31.72 -19.04
CA ASP A 82 17.30 -31.73 -20.14
C ASP A 82 18.26 -30.53 -20.25
N ASP A 83 19.19 -30.42 -19.29
CA ASP A 83 20.62 -30.23 -19.62
C ASP A 83 21.49 -30.65 -18.42
N ILE A 84 21.51 -31.97 -18.14
CA ILE A 84 22.66 -32.57 -17.44
C ILE A 84 23.74 -32.74 -18.51
N ILE A 85 24.61 -31.75 -18.66
CA ILE A 85 25.88 -31.95 -19.33
C ILE A 85 26.77 -32.70 -18.34
N GLU A 86 26.91 -34.01 -18.54
CA GLU A 86 28.02 -34.78 -17.96
C GLU A 86 29.32 -34.27 -18.59
N GLU A 87 29.91 -33.23 -18.01
CA GLU A 87 31.29 -32.87 -18.28
C GLU A 87 32.16 -33.79 -17.42
N SER A 88 32.61 -34.90 -18.01
CA SER A 88 33.73 -35.68 -17.49
C SER A 88 34.99 -34.83 -17.56
N GLY A 89 35.21 -34.03 -16.50
CA GLY A 89 36.44 -33.27 -16.29
C GLY A 89 37.46 -34.13 -15.58
N ASP A 90 38.37 -34.73 -16.36
CA ASP A 90 39.69 -35.11 -15.86
C ASP A 90 40.48 -33.81 -15.57
N GLU A 91 40.98 -33.72 -14.33
CA GLU A 91 42.19 -33.02 -13.85
C GLU A 91 42.36 -31.49 -14.04
N ASP A 92 42.46 -30.81 -12.88
CA ASP A 92 43.36 -29.71 -12.52
C ASP A 92 43.28 -28.36 -13.26
N ASP A 93 42.78 -27.30 -12.60
CA ASP A 93 43.63 -26.17 -12.16
C ASP A 93 42.87 -25.03 -11.43
N GLU A 94 43.63 -24.33 -10.59
CA GLU A 94 43.29 -23.31 -9.59
C GLU A 94 42.52 -22.07 -10.08
N GLY A 95 41.62 -21.54 -9.24
CA GLY A 95 41.00 -20.23 -9.50
C GLY A 95 39.96 -19.74 -8.49
N ILE A 96 40.28 -19.68 -7.20
CA ILE A 96 39.45 -18.94 -6.23
C ILE A 96 39.63 -17.43 -6.45
N ILE A 97 38.55 -16.72 -6.79
CA ILE A 97 38.50 -15.25 -6.72
C ILE A 97 37.46 -14.86 -5.66
N TYR A 98 37.92 -14.29 -4.55
CA TYR A 98 37.09 -13.49 -3.64
C TYR A 98 37.04 -12.05 -4.15
N VAL A 99 35.88 -11.40 -4.07
CA VAL A 99 35.75 -9.95 -4.26
C VAL A 99 35.21 -9.33 -2.98
N GLU A 100 35.90 -8.28 -2.54
CA GLU A 100 35.72 -7.48 -1.32
C GLU A 100 34.47 -6.57 -1.34
#